data_AF-A0A1G1WPM2-F1
#
_entry.id   AF-A0A1G1WPM2-F1
#
_cell.length_a   1.000
_cell.length_b   1.000
_cell.length_c   1.000
_cell.angle_alpha   90.00
_cell.angle_beta   90.00
_cell.angle_gamma   90.00
#
_symmetry.space_group_name_H-M   'P 1'
#
loop_
_entity.id
_entity.type
_entity.pdbx_description
1 polymer ?
#
loop_
_entity_poly.entity_id
_entity_poly.type
_entity_poly.pdbx_seq_one_letter_code
_entity_poly.pdbx_strand_id
1 'polypeptide(L)'
;MLTPASHKGFTLIEIIIVVALVGIVFAAVAQTINPSKFFNLGYDDKRKDAINKLRSSLASYYLDKNAYPAASCDGDGDAGTATCCSSWQSYIDSLTPKYISTLPHDPEEPATPGPPDFCYSRGTSDTSGYKLEFRLSSQETGNTKFGEYLDSGTASSGKTYYRYRITENWNFP
;
A
#
# COMPACT_ATOMS: atom_id res chain seq x y z
N MET A 1 44.18 -16.82 -49.77
CA MET A 1 42.86 -16.65 -50.41
C MET A 1 41.80 -16.81 -49.33
N LEU A 2 41.05 -15.76 -49.03
CA LEU A 2 39.91 -15.82 -48.09
C LEU A 2 38.66 -15.57 -48.91
N THR A 3 37.80 -16.58 -49.04
CA THR A 3 36.51 -16.48 -49.71
C THR A 3 35.56 -15.68 -48.80
N PRO A 4 34.96 -14.57 -49.29
CA PRO A 4 33.99 -13.83 -48.50
C PRO A 4 32.73 -14.69 -48.31
N ALA A 5 32.30 -14.85 -47.06
CA ALA A 5 31.07 -15.54 -46.73
C ALA A 5 29.87 -14.72 -47.25
N SER A 6 28.97 -15.37 -48.01
CA SER A 6 27.73 -14.76 -48.49
C SER A 6 26.77 -14.55 -47.30
N HIS A 7 26.62 -13.31 -46.87
CA HIS A 7 25.62 -12.94 -45.88
C HIS A 7 24.25 -12.89 -46.58
N LYS A 8 23.41 -13.91 -46.31
CA LYS A 8 22.00 -13.89 -46.71
C LYS A 8 21.27 -12.80 -45.92
N GLY A 9 20.80 -11.77 -46.62
CA GLY A 9 19.96 -10.72 -46.06
C GLY A 9 18.49 -11.15 -45.98
N PHE A 10 17.73 -10.50 -45.09
CA PHE A 10 16.28 -10.67 -44.99
C PHE A 10 15.58 -10.19 -46.25
N THR A 11 14.59 -10.95 -46.73
CA THR A 11 13.74 -10.53 -47.83
C THR A 11 12.59 -9.64 -47.33
N LEU A 12 12.06 -8.83 -48.24
CA LEU A 12 10.95 -7.91 -47.96
C LEU A 12 9.68 -8.68 -47.56
N ILE A 13 9.47 -9.86 -48.14
CA ILE A 13 8.34 -10.74 -47.79
C ILE A 13 8.48 -11.36 -46.40
N GLU A 14 9.71 -11.67 -45.95
CA GLU A 14 9.94 -12.17 -44.60
C GLU A 14 9.61 -11.10 -43.55
N ILE A 15 9.95 -9.84 -43.80
CA ILE A 15 9.57 -8.75 -42.88
C ILE A 15 8.05 -8.55 -42.85
N ILE A 16 7.36 -8.65 -44.00
CA ILE A 16 5.90 -8.49 -44.07
C ILE A 16 5.18 -9.61 -43.30
N ILE A 17 5.62 -10.86 -43.46
CA ILE A 17 5.02 -12.00 -42.75
C ILE A 17 5.27 -11.87 -41.24
N VAL A 18 6.46 -11.42 -40.83
CA VAL A 18 6.79 -11.27 -39.41
C VAL A 18 5.93 -10.19 -38.74
N VAL A 19 5.78 -9.01 -39.35
CA VAL A 19 4.92 -7.97 -38.73
C VAL A 19 3.45 -8.38 -38.69
N ALA A 20 2.98 -9.13 -39.69
CA ALA A 20 1.64 -9.70 -39.70
C ALA A 20 1.44 -10.72 -38.56
N LEU A 21 2.41 -11.62 -38.36
CA LEU A 21 2.38 -12.60 -37.27
C LEU A 21 2.48 -11.95 -35.89
N VAL A 22 3.39 -10.98 -35.71
CA VAL A 22 3.53 -10.22 -34.46
C VAL A 22 2.24 -9.48 -34.13
N GLY A 23 1.56 -8.89 -35.12
CA GLY A 23 0.27 -8.24 -34.93
C GLY A 23 -0.82 -9.19 -34.42
N ILE A 24 -0.90 -10.41 -34.97
CA ILE A 24 -1.88 -11.43 -34.54
C ILE A 24 -1.61 -11.87 -33.10
N VAL A 25 -0.34 -12.18 -32.77
CA VAL A 25 0.05 -12.58 -31.41
C VAL A 25 -0.21 -11.45 -30.42
N PHE A 26 0.12 -10.20 -30.78
CA PHE A 26 -0.12 -9.05 -29.93
C PHE A 26 -1.61 -8.82 -29.65
N ALA A 27 -2.47 -8.93 -30.67
CA ALA A 27 -3.91 -8.81 -30.51
C ALA A 27 -4.50 -9.87 -29.55
N ALA A 28 -3.98 -11.11 -29.62
CA ALA A 28 -4.39 -12.18 -28.72
C ALA A 28 -3.94 -11.95 -27.26
N VAL A 29 -2.71 -11.46 -27.05
CA VAL A 29 -2.16 -11.20 -25.71
C VAL A 29 -2.72 -9.93 -25.08
N ALA A 30 -3.03 -8.90 -25.85
CA ALA A 30 -3.57 -7.64 -25.33
C ALA A 30 -4.92 -7.82 -24.60
N GLN A 31 -5.70 -8.84 -24.96
CA GLN A 31 -6.99 -9.13 -24.30
C GLN A 31 -6.83 -9.80 -22.92
N THR A 32 -5.67 -10.39 -22.63
CA THR A 32 -5.45 -11.13 -21.37
C THR A 32 -4.79 -10.28 -20.29
N ILE A 33 -4.13 -9.18 -20.67
CA ILE A 33 -3.47 -8.27 -19.74
C ILE A 33 -4.47 -7.21 -19.27
N ASN A 34 -4.73 -7.16 -17.96
CA ASN A 34 -5.43 -6.03 -17.33
C ASN A 34 -4.40 -5.02 -16.80
N PRO A 35 -4.07 -3.94 -17.52
CA PRO A 35 -3.04 -2.98 -17.11
C PRO A 35 -3.37 -2.33 -15.76
N SER A 36 -4.65 -2.17 -15.43
CA SER A 36 -5.13 -1.63 -14.15
C SER A 36 -4.61 -2.41 -12.94
N LYS A 37 -4.52 -3.75 -13.04
CA LYS A 37 -4.02 -4.58 -11.93
C LYS A 37 -2.54 -4.31 -11.63
N PHE A 38 -1.73 -4.05 -12.65
CA PHE A 38 -0.30 -3.78 -12.49
C PHE A 38 -0.04 -2.43 -11.80
N PHE A 39 -0.80 -1.40 -12.14
CA PHE A 39 -0.69 -0.10 -11.47
C PHE A 39 -1.10 -0.17 -10.00
N ASN A 40 -2.21 -0.88 -9.72
CA ASN A 40 -2.72 -1.09 -8.37
C ASN A 40 -1.70 -1.76 -7.43
N LEU A 41 -0.96 -2.78 -7.93
CA LEU A 41 0.12 -3.40 -7.17
C LEU A 41 1.24 -2.42 -6.82
N GLY A 42 1.64 -1.56 -7.76
CA GLY A 42 2.66 -0.54 -7.51
C GLY A 42 2.20 0.53 -6.50
N TYR A 43 0.91 0.85 -6.47
CA TYR A 43 0.35 1.73 -5.43
C TYR A 43 0.29 1.04 -4.07
N ASP A 44 -0.09 -0.23 -4.02
CA ASP A 44 -0.08 -1.03 -2.80
C ASP A 44 1.32 -1.10 -2.18
N ASP A 45 2.37 -1.26 -2.98
CA ASP A 45 3.75 -1.24 -2.48
C ASP A 45 4.12 0.11 -1.85
N LYS A 46 3.70 1.22 -2.45
CA LYS A 46 3.88 2.57 -1.88
C LYS A 46 3.11 2.76 -0.59
N ARG A 47 1.87 2.24 -0.49
CA ARG A 47 1.07 2.26 0.75
C ARG A 47 1.78 1.47 1.85
N LYS A 48 2.30 0.28 1.55
CA LYS A 48 3.05 -0.53 2.53
C LYS A 48 4.32 0.17 3.01
N ASP A 49 5.08 0.79 2.11
CA ASP A 49 6.25 1.59 2.46
C ASP A 49 5.89 2.78 3.37
N ALA A 50 4.79 3.47 3.07
CA ALA A 50 4.25 4.52 3.92
C ALA A 50 3.89 4.02 5.33
N ILE A 51 3.22 2.88 5.44
CA ILE A 51 2.91 2.26 6.74
C ILE A 51 4.18 1.87 7.49
N ASN A 52 5.19 1.31 6.83
CA ASN A 52 6.48 1.01 7.48
C ASN A 52 7.17 2.26 8.03
N LYS A 53 7.16 3.36 7.27
CA LYS A 53 7.69 4.66 7.74
C LYS A 53 6.94 5.16 8.96
N LEU A 54 5.61 5.04 8.99
CA LEU A 54 4.80 5.39 10.16
C LEU A 54 5.17 4.54 11.37
N ARG A 55 5.32 3.23 11.21
CA ARG A 55 5.73 2.31 12.29
C ARG A 55 7.08 2.71 12.88
N SER A 56 8.09 2.97 12.04
CA SER A 56 9.40 3.43 12.50
C SER A 56 9.35 4.79 13.20
N SER A 57 8.49 5.70 12.73
CA SER A 57 8.30 7.02 13.34
C SER A 57 7.59 6.92 14.70
N LEU A 58 6.58 6.06 14.81
CA LEU A 58 5.88 5.73 16.06
C LEU A 58 6.84 5.09 17.07
N ALA A 59 7.71 4.18 16.62
CA ALA A 59 8.73 3.58 17.48
C ALA A 59 9.68 4.65 18.01
N SER A 60 10.12 5.58 17.16
CA SER A 60 10.97 6.71 17.57
C SER A 60 10.26 7.63 18.58
N TYR A 61 8.96 7.89 18.39
CA TYR A 61 8.16 8.65 19.36
C TYR A 61 8.11 7.93 20.72
N TYR A 62 7.86 6.62 20.72
CA TYR A 62 7.79 5.83 21.93
C TYR A 62 9.12 5.81 22.69
N LEU A 63 10.25 5.70 21.99
CA LEU A 63 11.58 5.77 22.61
C LEU A 63 11.85 7.13 23.28
N ASP A 64 11.33 8.23 22.72
CA ASP A 64 11.53 9.57 23.25
C ASP A 64 10.56 9.94 24.39
N LYS A 65 9.34 9.40 24.37
CA LYS A 65 8.23 9.81 25.25
C LYS A 65 7.78 8.72 26.21
N ASN A 66 8.28 7.51 26.06
CA ASN A 66 7.88 6.30 26.79
C ASN A 66 6.35 6.07 26.77
N ALA A 67 5.71 6.51 25.69
CA ALA A 67 4.28 6.53 25.50
C ALA A 67 3.97 6.59 24.01
N TYR A 68 2.83 6.06 23.62
CA TYR A 68 2.27 6.18 22.28
C TYR A 68 1.68 7.57 22.08
N PRO A 69 1.83 8.16 20.88
CA PRO A 69 1.25 9.46 20.60
C PRO A 69 -0.26 9.46 20.76
N ALA A 70 -0.82 10.55 21.27
CA ALA A 70 -2.26 10.69 21.39
C ALA A 70 -2.90 10.56 20.00
N ALA A 71 -3.92 9.73 19.92
CA ALA A 71 -4.78 9.64 18.75
C ALA A 71 -5.95 10.61 18.94
N SER A 72 -6.60 11.02 17.85
CA SER A 72 -7.91 11.67 17.92
C SER A 72 -9.00 10.78 18.53
N CYS A 73 -8.72 9.48 18.71
CA CYS A 73 -9.58 8.56 19.44
C CYS A 73 -8.75 7.53 20.23
N ASP A 74 -9.07 7.37 21.51
CA ASP A 74 -8.41 6.43 22.42
C ASP A 74 -9.35 5.26 22.79
N GLY A 75 -8.76 4.11 23.12
CA GLY A 75 -9.50 2.97 23.69
C GLY A 75 -9.83 1.82 22.73
N ASP A 76 -9.33 1.87 21.49
CA ASP A 76 -9.45 0.77 20.52
C ASP A 76 -8.25 -0.19 20.58
N GLY A 77 -7.08 0.21 21.10
CA GLY A 77 -5.90 -0.66 21.16
C GLY A 77 -6.01 -1.93 22.03
N ASP A 78 -6.98 -2.02 22.95
CA ASP A 78 -7.04 -3.03 24.04
C ASP A 78 -8.16 -4.09 23.91
N ALA A 79 -8.60 -4.42 22.69
CA ALA A 79 -9.66 -5.40 22.41
C ALA A 79 -11.12 -4.97 22.67
N GLY A 80 -11.40 -3.66 22.78
CA GLY A 80 -12.75 -3.11 22.93
C GLY A 80 -13.33 -2.47 21.68
N THR A 81 -14.66 -2.43 21.60
CA THR A 81 -15.60 -1.97 20.54
C THR A 81 -15.45 -0.53 20.03
N ALA A 82 -14.31 0.14 20.21
CA ALA A 82 -14.13 1.52 19.77
C ALA A 82 -13.96 1.57 18.24
N THR A 83 -14.97 2.08 17.55
CA THR A 83 -15.01 2.20 16.09
C THR A 83 -14.17 3.37 15.57
N CYS A 84 -12.98 3.57 16.13
CA CYS A 84 -12.02 4.63 15.82
C CYS A 84 -11.78 4.81 14.32
N CYS A 85 -11.68 3.68 13.61
CA CYS A 85 -11.38 3.63 12.19
C CYS A 85 -12.61 3.49 11.30
N SER A 86 -13.84 3.67 11.82
CA SER A 86 -15.05 3.67 10.97
C SER A 86 -15.11 4.84 10.01
N SER A 87 -14.71 6.03 10.45
CA SER A 87 -14.78 7.26 9.67
C SER A 87 -13.48 7.61 8.95
N TRP A 88 -12.41 6.82 9.14
CA TRP A 88 -11.06 7.06 8.59
C TRP A 88 -10.43 8.41 8.97
N GLN A 89 -11.01 9.12 9.94
CA GLN A 89 -10.58 10.47 10.31
C GLN A 89 -9.54 10.50 11.43
N SER A 90 -9.04 9.34 11.87
CA SER A 90 -8.13 9.31 13.00
C SER A 90 -6.73 9.75 12.62
N TYR A 91 -6.28 10.87 13.18
CA TYR A 91 -5.03 11.55 12.83
C TYR A 91 -4.01 11.49 13.96
N ILE A 92 -2.72 11.63 13.62
CA ILE A 92 -1.59 11.61 14.57
C ILE A 92 -0.81 12.93 14.47
N ASP A 93 -1.30 13.99 15.11
CA ASP A 93 -0.67 15.33 15.04
C ASP A 93 0.73 15.38 15.64
N SER A 94 1.00 14.53 16.62
CA SER A 94 2.22 14.59 17.45
C SER A 94 3.47 13.93 16.82
N LEU A 95 3.32 13.27 15.66
CA LEU A 95 4.44 12.71 14.90
C LEU A 95 5.15 13.75 14.02
N THR A 96 4.42 14.72 13.49
CA THR A 96 4.96 15.74 12.59
C THR A 96 5.35 17.02 13.35
N PRO A 97 6.40 17.74 12.93
CA PRO A 97 7.39 17.37 11.90
C PRO A 97 8.58 16.57 12.45
N LYS A 98 8.61 16.30 13.77
CA LYS A 98 9.82 15.83 14.47
C LYS A 98 10.21 14.39 14.09
N TYR A 99 9.25 13.48 14.02
CA TYR A 99 9.49 12.04 13.79
C TYR A 99 9.20 11.63 12.35
N ILE A 100 8.34 12.38 11.66
CA ILE A 100 8.08 12.25 10.22
C ILE A 100 7.85 13.65 9.62
N SER A 101 8.41 13.91 8.44
CA SER A 101 8.35 15.24 7.81
C SER A 101 6.93 15.65 7.42
N THR A 102 6.18 14.69 6.86
CA THR A 102 4.79 14.83 6.45
C THR A 102 4.14 13.46 6.60
N LEU A 103 2.91 13.40 7.11
CA LEU A 103 2.18 12.13 7.10
C LEU A 103 1.96 11.66 5.65
N PRO A 104 2.09 10.35 5.38
CA PRO A 104 1.86 9.83 4.06
C PRO A 104 0.38 9.94 3.67
N HIS A 105 0.13 10.08 2.38
CA HIS A 105 -1.21 10.02 1.77
C HIS A 105 -1.25 8.86 0.79
N ASP A 106 -2.44 8.38 0.44
CA ASP A 106 -2.59 7.39 -0.62
C ASP A 106 -2.19 7.97 -1.98
N PRO A 107 -1.28 7.32 -2.72
CA PRO A 107 -0.87 7.75 -4.05
C PRO A 107 -2.00 7.89 -5.09
N GLU A 108 -3.15 7.23 -4.87
CA GLU A 108 -4.31 7.28 -5.76
C GLU A 108 -5.28 8.42 -5.43
N GLU A 109 -5.15 9.05 -4.26
CA GLU A 109 -5.94 10.20 -3.86
C GLU A 109 -5.15 11.50 -4.10
N PRO A 110 -5.81 12.61 -4.48
CA PRO A 110 -5.12 13.88 -4.54
C PRO A 110 -4.52 14.20 -3.16
N ALA A 111 -3.32 14.80 -3.14
CA ALA A 111 -2.70 15.33 -1.93
C ALA A 111 -3.48 16.54 -1.39
N THR A 112 -4.76 16.35 -1.08
CA THR A 112 -5.57 17.29 -0.32
C THR A 112 -5.29 17.07 1.16
N PRO A 113 -5.49 18.10 2.01
CA PRO A 113 -5.60 17.89 3.45
C PRO A 113 -6.93 17.18 3.72
N GLY A 114 -6.96 15.88 3.41
CA GLY A 114 -8.03 14.96 3.72
C GLY A 114 -7.63 14.04 4.87
N PRO A 115 -8.59 13.37 5.50
CA PRO A 115 -8.27 12.34 6.48
C PRO A 115 -7.35 11.27 5.82
N PRO A 116 -6.31 10.81 6.52
CA PRO A 116 -5.34 9.89 5.96
C PRO A 116 -5.99 8.56 5.55
N ASP A 117 -5.48 7.94 4.48
CA ASP A 117 -5.89 6.59 4.03
C ASP A 117 -5.43 5.46 4.97
N PHE A 118 -4.85 5.85 6.09
CA PHE A 118 -4.61 5.01 7.23
C PHE A 118 -5.32 5.61 8.44
N CYS A 119 -5.77 4.74 9.32
CA CYS A 119 -6.29 5.13 10.62
C CYS A 119 -5.32 4.67 11.70
N TYR A 120 -5.05 5.55 12.66
CA TYR A 120 -4.31 5.21 13.86
C TYR A 120 -5.23 5.23 15.08
N SER A 121 -5.15 4.20 15.91
CA SER A 121 -5.81 4.19 17.20
C SER A 121 -4.86 3.71 18.28
N ARG A 122 -4.96 4.30 19.46
CA ARG A 122 -4.15 3.94 20.63
C ARG A 122 -5.01 3.15 21.62
N GLY A 123 -4.36 2.32 22.43
CA GLY A 123 -5.00 1.69 23.59
C GLY A 123 -5.54 2.70 24.61
N THR A 124 -6.29 2.20 25.58
CA THR A 124 -6.87 3.01 26.66
C THR A 124 -5.78 3.67 27.51
N SER A 125 -4.68 2.96 27.75
CA SER A 125 -3.46 3.55 28.30
C SER A 125 -2.50 3.99 27.20
N ASP A 126 -1.65 4.96 27.50
CA ASP A 126 -0.62 5.47 26.58
C ASP A 126 0.55 4.49 26.40
N THR A 127 0.53 3.37 27.13
CA THR A 127 1.51 2.28 27.01
C THR A 127 0.90 0.98 26.51
N SER A 128 -0.42 0.93 26.30
CA SER A 128 -1.16 -0.29 25.92
C SER A 128 -0.83 -0.85 24.52
N GLY A 129 -0.25 -0.03 23.65
CA GLY A 129 -0.06 -0.35 22.24
C GLY A 129 -0.88 0.55 21.32
N TYR A 130 -0.74 0.30 20.02
CA TYR A 130 -1.51 0.97 18.98
C TYR A 130 -1.92 0.01 17.86
N LYS A 131 -2.91 0.46 17.08
CA LYS A 131 -3.33 -0.17 15.84
C LYS A 131 -3.16 0.81 14.69
N LEU A 132 -2.71 0.31 13.55
CA LEU A 132 -2.75 0.98 12.27
C LEU A 132 -3.64 0.19 11.33
N GLU A 133 -4.72 0.81 10.86
CA GLU A 133 -5.57 0.26 9.82
C GLU A 133 -5.31 0.98 8.50
N PHE A 134 -5.27 0.24 7.39
CA PHE A 134 -5.01 0.80 6.07
C PHE A 134 -5.71 -0.04 5.00
N ARG A 135 -5.84 0.52 3.80
CA ARG A 135 -6.46 -0.15 2.66
C ARG A 135 -5.41 -0.51 1.61
N LEU A 136 -5.63 -1.64 0.95
CA LEU A 136 -4.94 -2.04 -0.27
C LEU A 136 -5.97 -2.27 -1.38
N SER A 137 -5.54 -2.08 -2.61
CA SER A 137 -6.35 -2.28 -3.82
C SER A 137 -6.38 -3.74 -4.29
N SER A 138 -5.44 -4.56 -3.81
CA SER A 138 -5.35 -5.99 -4.05
C SER A 138 -5.37 -6.79 -2.75
N GLN A 139 -6.04 -7.96 -2.77
CA GLN A 139 -6.07 -8.83 -1.61
C GLN A 139 -4.78 -9.63 -1.52
N GLU A 140 -4.06 -9.46 -0.42
CA GLU A 140 -2.96 -10.32 -0.06
C GLU A 140 -3.44 -11.74 0.27
N THR A 141 -2.84 -12.72 -0.38
CA THR A 141 -3.15 -14.15 -0.23
C THR A 141 -1.93 -14.89 0.30
N GLY A 142 -2.13 -15.95 1.08
CA GLY A 142 -1.04 -16.76 1.65
C GLY A 142 -0.56 -16.27 3.02
N ASN A 143 0.60 -16.77 3.45
CA ASN A 143 1.15 -16.55 4.81
C ASN A 143 2.03 -15.30 4.95
N THR A 144 2.33 -14.60 3.85
CA THR A 144 3.21 -13.42 3.81
C THR A 144 2.41 -12.13 3.71
N LYS A 145 1.36 -12.00 4.52
CA LYS A 145 0.53 -10.78 4.54
C LYS A 145 1.24 -9.68 5.32
N PHE A 146 1.12 -8.45 4.84
CA PHE A 146 1.69 -7.27 5.47
C PHE A 146 0.98 -6.90 6.78
N GLY A 147 -0.31 -7.25 6.91
CA GLY A 147 -1.10 -7.10 8.13
C GLY A 147 -2.19 -8.16 8.27
N GLU A 148 -2.91 -8.09 9.39
CA GLU A 148 -4.11 -8.89 9.64
C GLU A 148 -5.24 -8.41 8.71
N TYR A 149 -5.82 -9.33 7.95
CA TYR A 149 -6.95 -9.01 7.08
C TYR A 149 -8.22 -8.80 7.92
N LEU A 150 -8.89 -7.67 7.72
CA LEU A 150 -10.13 -7.33 8.42
C LEU A 150 -11.34 -7.64 7.54
N ASP A 151 -11.48 -6.90 6.44
CA ASP A 151 -12.63 -6.98 5.54
C ASP A 151 -12.30 -6.44 4.15
N SER A 152 -13.28 -6.51 3.25
CA SER A 152 -13.24 -5.89 1.94
C SER A 152 -14.52 -5.10 1.69
N GLY A 153 -14.43 -4.05 0.89
CA GLY A 153 -15.60 -3.27 0.49
C GLY A 153 -15.37 -2.56 -0.82
N THR A 154 -16.33 -1.69 -1.18
CA THR A 154 -16.24 -0.84 -2.37
C THR A 154 -16.20 0.61 -1.90
N ALA A 155 -15.16 1.34 -2.29
CA ALA A 155 -15.03 2.75 -2.00
C ALA A 155 -16.07 3.55 -2.83
N SER A 156 -16.35 4.80 -2.44
CA SER A 156 -17.24 5.68 -3.21
C SER A 156 -16.77 5.92 -4.66
N SER A 157 -15.49 5.65 -4.94
CA SER A 157 -14.89 5.65 -6.28
C SER A 157 -15.24 4.41 -7.13
N GLY A 158 -16.00 3.46 -6.58
CA GLY A 158 -16.33 2.18 -7.24
C GLY A 158 -15.21 1.14 -7.21
N LYS A 159 -14.04 1.48 -6.65
CA LYS A 159 -12.90 0.56 -6.51
C LYS A 159 -13.11 -0.36 -5.31
N THR A 160 -12.82 -1.65 -5.50
CA THR A 160 -12.73 -2.59 -4.38
C THR A 160 -11.50 -2.28 -3.54
N TYR A 161 -11.65 -2.31 -2.22
CA TYR A 161 -10.56 -2.21 -1.26
C TYR A 161 -10.55 -3.41 -0.33
N TYR A 162 -9.37 -3.70 0.21
CA TYR A 162 -9.12 -4.71 1.21
C TYR A 162 -8.45 -4.04 2.41
N ARG A 163 -9.05 -4.21 3.58
CA ARG A 163 -8.63 -3.52 4.80
C ARG A 163 -7.76 -4.44 5.64
N TYR A 164 -6.68 -3.87 6.15
CA TYR A 164 -5.70 -4.57 6.96
C TYR A 164 -5.42 -3.81 8.24
N ARG A 165 -4.97 -4.54 9.25
CA ARG A 165 -4.55 -4.00 10.55
C ARG A 165 -3.15 -4.48 10.90
N ILE A 166 -2.36 -3.58 11.47
CA ILE A 166 -1.15 -3.91 12.22
C ILE A 166 -1.39 -3.47 13.66
N THR A 167 -1.15 -4.38 14.61
CA THR A 167 -1.22 -4.09 16.04
C THR A 167 0.18 -4.24 16.61
N GLU A 168 0.64 -3.25 17.35
CA GLU A 168 1.95 -3.28 18.00
C GLU A 168 1.87 -2.80 19.44
N ASN A 169 2.65 -3.47 20.27
CA ASN A 169 2.85 -3.12 21.65
C ASN A 169 4.35 -3.31 21.98
N TRP A 170 5.00 -2.23 22.34
CA TRP A 170 6.41 -2.10 22.70
C TRP A 170 6.58 -1.92 24.20
N ASN A 171 5.54 -2.23 24.98
CA ASN A 171 5.68 -2.37 26.42
C ASN A 171 6.50 -3.64 26.68
N PHE A 172 7.82 -3.48 26.75
CA PHE A 172 8.73 -4.55 27.12
C PHE A 172 8.61 -4.80 28.64
N PRO A 173 8.56 -6.07 29.09
CA PRO A 173 8.49 -6.41 30.50
C PRO A 173 9.73 -5.98 31.30
#